data_AF-A0A1W9SVV4-F1
#
_entry.id   AF-A0A1W9SVV4-F1
#
_cell.length_a   1.000
_cell.length_b   1.000
_cell.length_c   1.000
_cell.angle_alpha   90.00
_cell.angle_beta   90.00
_cell.angle_gamma   90.00
#
_symmetry.space_group_name_H-M   'P 1'
#
loop_
_entity.id
_entity.type
_entity.pdbx_description
1 polymer ?
#
loop_
_entity_poly.entity_id
_entity_poly.type
_entity_poly.pdbx_seq_one_letter_code
_entity_poly.pdbx_strand_id
1 'polypeptide(L)'
;MRFEMAGGWSRWVTVGYWDKNIWPTYGYTSFTGGKVAIDYVKLDYYITNYQFKVNFKRNNTSYKSPSIEQLSFFVSDTRTTDNADIDAIVNDNPAAILITTDFVYQYGVDDVIGGSICSPSTVSMIIKSYDIDVDTYDFAVRTKDPYWEIFGVWPRIVQHAAEYGLQGSVTRYRNWDAAYQVLNNGGRIAITVGPPLYSGHLIMLAGFDNNGTPIVHDPAKSNGYSYRHNKRSLTESWFNKGGISYTFYKKENATFAGNELFVQNTMLNVYPNPIVDKATIELELKRGQAINLKIYNIQGQCIQVIKQNEYLPKGKHRIQLDFNRNFETVSGFYILNLRSRTENINVKLIKTLR
;
A
#
# COMPACT_ATOMS: atom_id res chain seq x y z
N MET A 1 -4.89 17.00 3.91
CA MET A 1 -5.59 16.10 4.87
C MET A 1 -5.89 16.87 6.14
N ARG A 2 -6.85 16.42 6.94
CA ARG A 2 -7.09 16.90 8.31
C ARG A 2 -7.59 15.75 9.17
N PHE A 3 -7.47 15.88 10.48
CA PHE A 3 -7.63 14.79 11.43
C PHE A 3 -8.58 15.20 12.55
N GLU A 4 -9.41 14.29 13.01
CA GLU A 4 -10.29 14.56 14.15
C GLU A 4 -9.47 14.50 15.45
N MET A 5 -9.58 15.55 16.25
CA MET A 5 -8.88 15.75 17.50
C MET A 5 -9.86 16.02 18.64
N ALA A 6 -9.38 15.97 19.88
CA ALA A 6 -10.15 16.44 21.03
C ALA A 6 -10.53 17.92 20.82
N GLY A 7 -11.84 18.19 20.65
CA GLY A 7 -12.35 19.54 20.40
C GLY A 7 -12.61 19.90 18.94
N GLY A 8 -12.44 18.98 17.98
CA GLY A 8 -12.88 19.15 16.60
C GLY A 8 -11.85 18.75 15.54
N TRP A 9 -12.02 19.25 14.32
CA TRP A 9 -11.11 18.95 13.20
C TRP A 9 -9.86 19.82 13.24
N SER A 10 -8.70 19.22 12.98
CA SER A 10 -7.46 19.96 12.77
C SER A 10 -7.53 20.84 11.51
N ARG A 11 -6.59 21.78 11.38
CA ARG A 11 -6.40 22.53 10.14
C ARG A 11 -6.03 21.59 8.99
N TRP A 12 -6.36 21.99 7.77
CA TRP A 12 -5.90 21.29 6.58
C TRP A 12 -4.38 21.40 6.44
N VAL A 13 -3.71 20.26 6.30
CA VAL A 13 -2.30 20.16 5.88
C VAL A 13 -2.15 19.67 4.45
N THR A 14 -1.16 20.18 3.73
CA THR A 14 -0.85 19.78 2.35
C THR A 14 0.16 18.64 2.33
N VAL A 15 -0.22 17.54 1.70
CA VAL A 15 0.61 16.31 1.59
C VAL A 15 1.29 16.15 0.23
N GLY A 16 1.08 17.09 -0.68
CA GLY A 16 1.70 17.11 -2.01
C GLY A 16 0.81 17.75 -3.06
N TYR A 17 1.36 17.91 -4.25
CA TYR A 17 0.68 18.33 -5.47
C TYR A 17 1.42 17.77 -6.70
N TRP A 18 0.78 17.83 -7.86
CA TRP A 18 1.34 17.32 -9.11
C TRP A 18 1.51 18.43 -10.15
N ASP A 19 2.58 18.30 -10.94
CA ASP A 19 2.92 19.20 -12.05
C ASP A 19 3.13 20.67 -11.62
N LYS A 20 3.43 21.54 -12.58
CA LYS A 20 3.81 22.96 -12.41
C LYS A 20 2.65 23.87 -11.97
N ASN A 21 1.51 23.33 -11.53
CA ASN A 21 0.28 24.11 -11.41
C ASN A 21 -0.06 24.58 -9.98
N ILE A 22 0.45 25.78 -9.71
CA ILE A 22 -0.13 26.92 -8.96
C ILE A 22 -0.61 26.64 -7.52
N TRP A 23 0.33 26.70 -6.59
CA TRP A 23 0.08 27.28 -5.28
C TRP A 23 1.16 28.34 -5.00
N PRO A 24 0.81 29.60 -4.69
CA PRO A 24 1.81 30.60 -4.29
C PRO A 24 2.51 30.21 -2.97
N THR A 25 1.90 29.32 -2.19
CA THR A 25 2.46 28.73 -0.98
C THR A 25 2.04 27.25 -0.87
N TYR A 26 2.94 26.37 -0.42
CA TYR A 26 2.67 24.92 -0.27
C TYR A 26 1.48 24.63 0.67
N GLY A 27 1.12 25.57 1.54
CA GLY A 27 0.13 25.41 2.59
C GLY A 27 0.76 24.93 3.89
N TYR A 28 -0.08 24.60 4.88
CA TYR A 28 0.42 24.13 6.18
C TYR A 28 0.94 22.71 6.07
N THR A 29 2.09 22.44 6.70
CA THR A 29 2.69 21.10 6.82
C THR A 29 2.63 20.58 8.26
N SER A 30 2.01 21.31 9.17
CA SER A 30 1.87 20.92 10.57
C SER A 30 0.56 21.40 11.18
N PHE A 31 0.17 20.73 12.25
CA PHE A 31 -0.95 21.07 13.11
C PHE A 31 -0.66 20.57 14.53
N THR A 32 -1.46 20.95 15.51
CA THR A 32 -1.34 20.38 16.85
C THR A 32 -1.53 18.86 16.75
N GLY A 33 -0.60 18.05 17.27
CA GLY A 33 -0.73 16.58 17.25
C GLY A 33 -0.29 15.88 15.96
N GLY A 34 0.33 16.58 15.01
CA GLY A 34 0.97 15.92 13.88
C GLY A 34 1.62 16.84 12.85
N LYS A 35 2.39 16.25 11.95
CA LYS A 35 3.09 16.95 10.86
C LYS A 35 3.24 16.09 9.61
N VAL A 36 3.36 16.74 8.47
CA VAL A 36 3.80 16.14 7.21
C VAL A 36 5.30 15.88 7.33
N ALA A 37 5.67 14.61 7.36
CA ALA A 37 7.05 14.14 7.36
C ALA A 37 7.48 13.81 5.92
N ILE A 38 7.42 14.83 5.05
CA ILE A 38 7.70 14.78 3.61
C ILE A 38 6.70 13.88 2.86
N ASP A 39 6.80 12.56 3.03
CA ASP A 39 6.05 11.56 2.27
C ASP A 39 4.66 11.22 2.85
N TYR A 40 4.49 11.39 4.16
CA TYR A 40 3.28 11.00 4.88
C TYR A 40 2.99 11.94 6.05
N VAL A 41 1.77 11.90 6.58
CA VAL A 41 1.45 12.59 7.83
C VAL A 41 1.81 11.70 9.01
N LYS A 42 2.74 12.16 9.85
CA LYS A 42 3.05 11.55 11.15
C LYS A 42 2.14 12.17 12.20
N LEU A 43 1.42 11.31 12.92
CA LEU A 43 0.56 11.71 14.04
C LEU A 43 1.30 11.43 15.35
N ASP A 44 1.12 12.32 16.33
CA ASP A 44 1.73 12.18 17.65
C ASP A 44 0.91 11.24 18.56
N TYR A 45 -0.37 11.03 18.21
CA TYR A 45 -1.31 10.17 18.93
C TYR A 45 -2.15 9.36 17.95
N TYR A 46 -2.78 8.30 18.46
CA TYR A 46 -3.67 7.46 17.67
C TYR A 46 -4.97 8.22 17.29
N ILE A 47 -5.29 8.24 16.00
CA ILE A 47 -6.50 8.87 15.45
C ILE A 47 -7.21 7.87 14.54
N THR A 48 -8.53 7.77 14.67
CA THR A 48 -9.38 6.87 13.88
C THR A 48 -10.07 7.55 12.70
N ASN A 49 -10.21 8.88 12.74
CA ASN A 49 -10.97 9.62 11.75
C ASN A 49 -10.11 10.69 11.08
N TYR A 50 -10.13 10.70 9.75
CA TYR A 50 -9.45 11.69 8.94
C TYR A 50 -10.30 12.08 7.73
N GLN A 51 -10.02 13.26 7.20
CA GLN A 51 -10.59 13.73 5.95
C GLN A 51 -9.47 14.11 4.99
N PHE A 52 -9.70 13.85 3.71
CA PHE A 52 -8.84 14.32 2.64
C PHE A 52 -9.66 15.18 1.69
N LYS A 53 -8.95 16.00 0.91
CA LYS A 53 -9.50 16.80 -0.15
C LYS A 53 -8.47 16.85 -1.27
N VAL A 54 -8.93 16.67 -2.50
CA VAL A 54 -8.11 16.88 -3.70
C VAL A 54 -8.67 18.09 -4.43
N ASN A 55 -7.80 19.02 -4.80
CA ASN A 55 -8.19 20.22 -5.54
C ASN A 55 -7.67 20.08 -6.97
N PHE A 56 -8.58 20.18 -7.94
CA PHE A 56 -8.25 20.21 -9.35
C PHE A 56 -8.09 21.66 -9.80
N LYS A 57 -7.01 21.97 -10.52
CA LYS A 57 -6.75 23.29 -11.11
C LYS A 57 -6.36 23.14 -12.57
N ARG A 58 -6.79 24.12 -13.39
CA ARG A 58 -6.34 24.34 -14.76
C ARG A 58 -6.13 25.83 -14.96
N ASN A 59 -5.09 26.20 -15.72
CA ASN A 59 -4.72 27.62 -15.91
C ASN A 59 -5.70 28.34 -16.84
N ASN A 60 -6.37 27.60 -17.71
CA ASN A 60 -7.32 28.13 -18.68
C ASN A 60 -8.45 27.11 -18.89
N THR A 61 -9.65 27.59 -19.22
CA THR A 61 -10.82 26.76 -19.54
C THR A 61 -10.68 25.99 -20.85
N SER A 62 -9.76 26.40 -21.73
CA SER A 62 -9.39 25.67 -22.95
C SER A 62 -8.63 24.38 -22.68
N TYR A 63 -7.92 24.29 -21.55
CA TYR A 63 -7.28 23.04 -21.14
C TYR A 63 -8.31 22.05 -20.60
N LYS A 64 -8.13 20.78 -20.96
CA LYS A 64 -8.93 19.68 -20.39
C LYS A 64 -8.86 19.73 -18.87
N SER A 65 -10.00 19.55 -18.22
CA SER A 65 -10.05 19.42 -16.76
C SER A 65 -9.17 18.23 -16.34
N PRO A 66 -8.34 18.37 -15.30
CA PRO A 66 -7.57 17.23 -14.84
C PRO A 66 -8.50 16.16 -14.27
N SER A 67 -8.13 14.90 -14.47
CA SER A 67 -8.84 13.73 -13.97
C SER A 67 -7.98 12.94 -13.00
N ILE A 68 -8.61 12.21 -12.09
CA ILE A 68 -7.95 11.22 -11.23
C ILE A 68 -8.52 9.86 -11.56
N GLU A 69 -7.64 8.94 -11.90
CA GLU A 69 -8.01 7.54 -12.15
C GLU A 69 -7.94 6.70 -10.88
N GLN A 70 -6.97 6.98 -10.00
CA GLN A 70 -6.80 6.26 -8.75
C GLN A 70 -6.45 7.21 -7.61
N LEU A 71 -7.05 6.93 -6.46
CA LEU A 71 -6.65 7.51 -5.19
C LEU A 71 -6.44 6.37 -4.18
N SER A 72 -5.24 6.31 -3.61
CA SER A 72 -4.83 5.27 -2.67
C SER A 72 -4.39 5.91 -1.36
N PHE A 73 -4.81 5.31 -0.24
CA PHE A 73 -4.35 5.67 1.09
C PHE A 73 -3.79 4.44 1.77
N PHE A 74 -2.62 4.60 2.39
CA PHE A 74 -2.10 3.63 3.32
C PHE A 74 -2.05 4.26 4.70
N VAL A 75 -2.69 3.62 5.68
CA VAL A 75 -2.71 4.05 7.08
C VAL A 75 -2.18 2.94 7.96
N SER A 76 -1.40 3.31 8.97
CA SER A 76 -0.79 2.36 9.90
C SER A 76 -0.51 3.05 11.22
N ASP A 77 -0.52 2.26 12.29
CA ASP A 77 -0.08 2.66 13.62
C ASP A 77 1.01 1.71 14.14
N THR A 78 1.67 2.13 15.21
CA THR A 78 2.80 1.42 15.83
C THR A 78 2.43 0.02 16.33
N ARG A 79 1.17 -0.22 16.71
CA ARG A 79 0.70 -1.54 17.18
C ARG A 79 0.76 -2.59 16.06
N THR A 80 0.75 -2.16 14.81
CA THR A 80 0.87 -3.02 13.62
C THR A 80 2.32 -3.22 13.14
N THR A 81 3.30 -2.53 13.74
CA THR A 81 4.72 -2.56 13.31
C THR A 81 5.69 -3.01 14.40
N ASP A 82 5.40 -2.77 15.68
CA ASP A 82 6.39 -2.93 16.76
C ASP A 82 6.63 -4.41 17.17
N ASN A 83 5.88 -5.35 16.61
CA ASN A 83 5.94 -6.78 16.93
C ASN A 83 6.37 -7.65 15.73
N ALA A 84 7.16 -7.11 14.80
CA ALA A 84 7.68 -7.92 13.69
C ALA A 84 8.61 -9.02 14.21
N ASP A 85 8.25 -10.28 13.98
CA ASP A 85 9.09 -11.43 14.31
C ASP A 85 10.16 -11.58 13.21
N ILE A 86 11.29 -10.89 13.40
CA ILE A 86 12.38 -10.87 12.43
C ILE A 86 12.94 -12.29 12.18
N ASP A 87 12.99 -13.15 13.21
CA ASP A 87 13.49 -14.51 13.04
C ASP A 87 12.53 -15.35 12.18
N ALA A 88 11.22 -15.24 12.41
CA ALA A 88 10.24 -15.88 11.53
C ALA A 88 10.36 -15.37 10.09
N ILE A 89 10.49 -14.06 9.89
CA ILE A 89 10.60 -13.48 8.54
C ILE A 89 11.91 -13.92 7.86
N VAL A 90 13.04 -13.96 8.57
CA VAL A 90 14.31 -14.47 8.00
C VAL A 90 14.18 -15.94 7.55
N ASN A 91 13.36 -16.72 8.26
CA ASN A 91 13.09 -18.11 7.94
C ASN A 91 12.06 -18.33 6.82
N ASP A 92 11.38 -17.28 6.33
CA ASP A 92 10.54 -17.40 5.14
C ASP A 92 11.35 -17.97 3.97
N ASN A 93 10.75 -18.89 3.22
CA ASN A 93 11.39 -19.52 2.08
C ASN A 93 10.51 -19.43 0.82
N PRO A 94 10.32 -18.23 0.25
CA PRO A 94 9.54 -18.08 -0.98
C PRO A 94 10.20 -18.81 -2.15
N ALA A 95 9.41 -19.20 -3.15
CA ALA A 95 9.94 -19.85 -4.33
C ALA A 95 10.85 -18.91 -5.14
N ALA A 96 11.79 -19.51 -5.88
CA ALA A 96 12.72 -18.74 -6.69
C ALA A 96 12.00 -18.01 -7.83
N ILE A 97 12.33 -16.73 -8.00
CA ILE A 97 11.87 -15.89 -9.09
C ILE A 97 12.92 -14.80 -9.30
N LEU A 98 13.19 -14.44 -10.56
CA LEU A 98 14.05 -13.30 -10.88
C LEU A 98 13.37 -12.45 -11.95
N ILE A 99 13.16 -11.19 -11.60
CA ILE A 99 12.69 -10.16 -12.50
C ILE A 99 13.93 -9.43 -13.05
N THR A 100 14.12 -9.57 -14.35
CA THR A 100 15.18 -8.85 -15.08
C THR A 100 14.76 -7.42 -15.36
N THR A 101 15.75 -6.56 -15.58
CA THR A 101 15.56 -5.15 -15.95
C THR A 101 16.84 -4.62 -16.59
N ASP A 102 16.72 -3.53 -17.33
CA ASP A 102 17.87 -2.72 -17.70
C ASP A 102 18.37 -1.98 -16.46
N PHE A 103 19.53 -2.39 -15.95
CA PHE A 103 20.07 -1.91 -14.69
C PHE A 103 20.44 -0.43 -14.72
N VAL A 104 20.14 0.27 -13.63
CA VAL A 104 20.47 1.69 -13.44
C VAL A 104 21.37 1.84 -12.21
N TYR A 105 22.60 2.27 -12.43
CA TYR A 105 23.50 2.73 -11.38
C TYR A 105 23.31 4.25 -11.18
N GLN A 106 22.77 4.68 -10.04
CA GLN A 106 22.32 6.07 -9.85
C GLN A 106 23.42 7.11 -10.04
N TYR A 107 24.65 6.81 -9.62
CA TYR A 107 25.79 7.72 -9.77
C TYR A 107 26.32 7.78 -11.20
N GLY A 108 25.94 6.83 -12.05
CA GLY A 108 26.25 6.85 -13.48
C GLY A 108 25.20 7.57 -14.33
N VAL A 109 24.09 8.03 -13.72
CA VAL A 109 23.03 8.76 -14.44
C VAL A 109 23.43 10.22 -14.67
N ASP A 110 23.94 10.88 -13.63
CA ASP A 110 24.35 12.28 -13.66
C ASP A 110 25.23 12.62 -12.43
N ASP A 111 26.30 13.37 -12.64
CA ASP A 111 27.30 13.69 -11.61
C ASP A 111 26.75 14.60 -10.51
N VAL A 112 25.67 15.36 -10.78
CA VAL A 112 25.11 16.34 -9.84
C VAL A 112 23.99 15.72 -9.01
N ILE A 113 23.04 15.03 -9.66
CA ILE A 113 21.85 14.50 -8.97
C ILE A 113 22.00 13.03 -8.57
N GLY A 114 23.00 12.32 -9.08
CA GLY A 114 23.20 10.88 -8.88
C GLY A 114 23.17 10.44 -7.41
N GLY A 115 23.71 11.26 -6.50
CA GLY A 115 23.71 10.99 -5.06
C GLY A 115 22.33 11.12 -4.37
N SER A 116 21.29 11.60 -5.06
CA SER A 116 19.99 11.93 -4.49
C SER A 116 18.79 11.30 -5.20
N ILE A 117 19.03 10.42 -6.18
CA ILE A 117 17.99 9.85 -7.05
C ILE A 117 17.79 8.33 -6.88
N CYS A 118 18.02 7.79 -5.69
CA CYS A 118 17.79 6.35 -5.43
C CYS A 118 16.34 5.91 -5.71
N SER A 119 15.35 6.73 -5.32
CA SER A 119 13.93 6.49 -5.59
C SER A 119 13.61 6.53 -7.09
N PRO A 120 13.94 7.60 -7.85
CA PRO A 120 13.81 7.61 -9.31
C PRO A 120 14.53 6.50 -10.05
N SER A 121 15.76 6.18 -9.67
CA SER A 121 16.55 5.11 -10.30
C SER A 121 15.89 3.74 -10.09
N THR A 122 15.41 3.48 -8.87
CA THR A 122 14.67 2.26 -8.54
C THR A 122 13.38 2.13 -9.35
N VAL A 123 12.58 3.20 -9.44
CA VAL A 123 11.32 3.17 -10.18
C VAL A 123 11.55 3.11 -11.69
N SER A 124 12.64 3.70 -12.20
CA SER A 124 13.06 3.55 -13.60
C SER A 124 13.38 2.09 -13.93
N MET A 125 14.09 1.37 -13.05
CA MET A 125 14.30 -0.07 -13.19
C MET A 125 12.99 -0.87 -13.14
N ILE A 126 12.01 -0.44 -12.34
CA ILE A 126 10.68 -1.08 -12.33
C ILE A 126 9.97 -0.88 -13.67
N ILE A 127 9.96 0.33 -14.21
CA ILE A 127 9.37 0.64 -15.53
C ILE A 127 10.07 -0.17 -16.63
N LYS A 128 11.41 -0.22 -16.62
CA LYS A 128 12.22 -1.01 -17.56
C LYS A 128 11.94 -2.52 -17.45
N SER A 129 11.66 -3.05 -16.25
CA SER A 129 11.30 -4.47 -16.05
C SER A 129 9.93 -4.88 -16.62
N TYR A 130 9.19 -3.90 -17.13
CA TYR A 130 7.94 -4.06 -17.85
C TYR A 130 8.11 -3.84 -19.36
N ASP A 131 9.35 -3.78 -19.85
CA ASP A 131 9.71 -3.49 -21.24
C ASP A 131 9.19 -2.12 -21.70
N ILE A 132 9.17 -1.15 -20.78
CA ILE A 132 8.78 0.23 -21.06
C ILE A 132 10.03 1.10 -21.04
N ASP A 133 10.23 1.86 -22.11
CA ASP A 133 11.35 2.79 -22.20
C ASP A 133 11.15 4.00 -21.28
N VAL A 134 12.24 4.42 -20.66
CA VAL A 134 12.29 5.58 -19.76
C VAL A 134 13.74 6.04 -19.65
N ASP A 135 13.95 7.34 -19.83
CA ASP A 135 15.20 8.00 -19.47
C ASP A 135 15.20 8.32 -17.98
N THR A 136 16.19 7.80 -17.25
CA THR A 136 16.24 7.93 -15.79
C THR A 136 16.45 9.37 -15.35
N TYR A 137 17.23 10.16 -16.09
CA TYR A 137 17.50 11.55 -15.75
C TYR A 137 16.22 12.38 -15.86
N ASP A 138 15.53 12.29 -17.01
CA ASP A 138 14.27 12.97 -17.27
C ASP A 138 13.18 12.55 -16.27
N PHE A 139 13.12 11.25 -15.96
CA PHE A 139 12.23 10.73 -14.93
C PHE A 139 12.54 11.33 -13.55
N ALA A 140 13.82 11.39 -13.17
CA ALA A 140 14.25 11.96 -11.90
C ALA A 140 13.87 13.44 -11.79
N VAL A 141 14.24 14.28 -12.76
CA VAL A 141 13.98 15.74 -12.69
C VAL A 141 12.49 16.08 -12.62
N ARG A 142 11.63 15.28 -13.27
CA ARG A 142 10.17 15.43 -13.17
C ARG A 142 9.59 15.07 -11.81
N THR A 143 10.32 14.27 -11.03
CA THR A 143 9.90 13.83 -9.69
C THR A 143 10.52 14.65 -8.56
N LYS A 144 11.26 15.72 -8.88
CA LYS A 144 11.73 16.68 -7.88
C LYS A 144 10.54 17.40 -7.26
N ASP A 145 10.40 17.29 -5.95
CA ASP A 145 9.46 18.12 -5.23
C ASP A 145 10.08 19.51 -5.00
N PRO A 146 9.45 20.59 -5.48
CA PRO A 146 10.05 21.92 -5.40
C PRO A 146 9.90 22.59 -4.03
N TYR A 147 9.11 22.03 -3.10
CA TYR A 147 9.02 22.54 -1.73
C TYR A 147 10.03 21.84 -0.82
N TRP A 148 10.13 20.51 -0.92
CA TRP A 148 11.09 19.73 -0.13
C TRP A 148 12.47 19.66 -0.76
N GLU A 149 12.61 20.05 -2.03
CA GLU A 149 13.82 19.98 -2.84
C GLU A 149 14.43 18.57 -2.95
N ILE A 150 13.59 17.55 -2.79
CA ILE A 150 13.97 16.13 -2.81
C ILE A 150 13.40 15.46 -4.06
N PHE A 151 14.18 14.55 -4.65
CA PHE A 151 13.73 13.71 -5.75
C PHE A 151 12.96 12.49 -5.24
N GLY A 152 11.83 12.19 -5.87
CA GLY A 152 11.11 10.94 -5.62
C GLY A 152 10.36 10.85 -4.28
N VAL A 153 9.81 11.97 -3.80
CA VAL A 153 8.79 11.98 -2.73
C VAL A 153 7.67 10.99 -3.10
N TRP A 154 7.23 10.17 -2.15
CA TRP A 154 6.51 8.92 -2.44
C TRP A 154 5.23 9.08 -3.28
N PRO A 155 4.34 10.05 -3.02
CA PRO A 155 3.17 10.22 -3.88
C PRO A 155 3.55 10.70 -5.29
N ARG A 156 4.60 11.51 -5.40
CA ARG A 156 5.07 12.10 -6.68
C ARG A 156 5.70 11.05 -7.57
N ILE A 157 6.51 10.15 -7.02
CA ILE A 157 7.14 9.08 -7.80
C ILE A 157 6.12 8.06 -8.33
N VAL A 158 5.16 7.70 -7.47
CA VAL A 158 4.05 6.81 -7.85
C VAL A 158 3.18 7.45 -8.94
N GLN A 159 2.92 8.75 -8.81
CA GLN A 159 2.14 9.49 -9.80
C GLN A 159 2.87 9.63 -11.14
N HIS A 160 4.18 9.90 -11.14
CA HIS A 160 4.93 10.00 -12.40
C HIS A 160 4.99 8.66 -13.13
N ALA A 161 5.15 7.55 -12.40
CA ALA A 161 5.10 6.21 -12.98
C ALA A 161 3.76 5.88 -13.66
N ALA A 162 2.66 6.53 -13.24
CA ALA A 162 1.36 6.38 -13.90
C ALA A 162 1.33 6.96 -15.32
N GLU A 163 2.17 7.95 -15.63
CA GLU A 163 2.33 8.48 -16.99
C GLU A 163 2.98 7.46 -17.94
N TYR A 164 3.65 6.45 -17.38
CA TYR A 164 4.22 5.30 -18.10
C TYR A 164 3.28 4.08 -18.11
N GLY A 165 1.99 4.26 -17.79
CA GLY A 165 0.99 3.18 -17.83
C GLY A 165 1.07 2.21 -16.64
N LEU A 166 1.73 2.59 -15.55
CA LEU A 166 1.74 1.80 -14.31
C LEU A 166 0.64 2.24 -13.36
N GLN A 167 0.01 1.28 -12.69
CA GLN A 167 -0.89 1.52 -11.57
C GLN A 167 -0.12 1.26 -10.28
N GLY A 168 0.16 2.33 -9.53
CA GLY A 168 1.02 2.28 -8.35
C GLY A 168 0.35 2.72 -7.05
N SER A 169 0.86 2.22 -5.92
CA SER A 169 0.53 2.72 -4.59
C SER A 169 1.71 2.57 -3.62
N VAL A 170 1.70 3.36 -2.56
CA VAL A 170 2.54 3.10 -1.39
C VAL A 170 1.88 1.98 -0.59
N THR A 171 2.64 0.95 -0.27
CA THR A 171 2.18 -0.27 0.40
C THR A 171 3.05 -0.58 1.62
N ARG A 172 2.62 -1.55 2.41
CA ARG A 172 3.46 -2.18 3.44
C ARG A 172 3.36 -3.69 3.36
N TYR A 173 4.48 -4.33 3.62
CA TYR A 173 4.60 -5.78 3.71
C TYR A 173 4.97 -6.18 5.13
N ARG A 174 4.68 -7.44 5.47
CA ARG A 174 4.94 -8.00 6.81
C ARG A 174 5.86 -9.20 6.82
N ASN A 175 6.08 -9.82 5.66
CA ASN A 175 6.95 -10.96 5.50
C ASN A 175 7.39 -11.07 4.02
N TRP A 176 8.33 -11.95 3.71
CA TRP A 176 8.86 -12.13 2.36
C TRP A 176 7.87 -12.86 1.45
N ASP A 177 7.06 -13.78 1.99
CA ASP A 177 6.03 -14.49 1.21
C ASP A 177 5.01 -13.52 0.59
N ALA A 178 4.53 -12.53 1.34
CA ALA A 178 3.62 -11.51 0.80
C ALA A 178 4.24 -10.70 -0.34
N ALA A 179 5.54 -10.42 -0.25
CA ALA A 179 6.28 -9.74 -1.31
C ALA A 179 6.40 -10.66 -2.54
N TYR A 180 6.72 -11.94 -2.33
CA TYR A 180 6.75 -12.96 -3.37
C TYR A 180 5.41 -13.07 -4.11
N GLN A 181 4.27 -13.14 -3.40
CA GLN A 181 2.95 -13.23 -4.04
C GLN A 181 2.70 -12.06 -5.00
N VAL A 182 3.12 -10.85 -4.65
CA VAL A 182 3.01 -9.68 -5.54
C VAL A 182 3.89 -9.83 -6.77
N LEU A 183 5.14 -10.26 -6.62
CA LEU A 183 6.04 -10.46 -7.77
C LEU A 183 5.54 -11.58 -8.69
N ASN A 184 5.07 -12.68 -8.11
CA ASN A 184 4.50 -13.83 -8.83
C ASN A 184 3.23 -13.46 -9.60
N ASN A 185 2.44 -12.52 -9.07
CA ASN A 185 1.25 -11.98 -9.75
C ASN A 185 1.57 -10.81 -10.71
N GLY A 186 2.83 -10.66 -11.13
CA GLY A 186 3.24 -9.67 -12.11
C GLY A 186 3.44 -8.25 -11.57
N GLY A 187 3.35 -8.06 -10.25
CA GLY A 187 3.68 -6.80 -9.59
C GLY A 187 5.19 -6.54 -9.53
N ARG A 188 5.57 -5.30 -9.27
CA ARG A 188 6.95 -4.86 -9.02
C ARG A 188 7.02 -4.05 -7.75
N ILE A 189 8.10 -4.24 -6.98
CA ILE A 189 8.23 -3.67 -5.65
C ILE A 189 9.53 -2.88 -5.54
N ALA A 190 9.42 -1.62 -5.13
CA ALA A 190 10.52 -0.85 -4.57
C ALA A 190 10.43 -0.92 -3.05
N ILE A 191 11.47 -1.38 -2.36
CA ILE A 191 11.49 -1.47 -0.90
C ILE A 191 12.30 -0.30 -0.32
N THR A 192 11.80 0.33 0.74
CA THR A 192 12.60 1.32 1.49
C THR A 192 13.36 0.64 2.60
N VAL A 193 14.68 0.78 2.56
CA VAL A 193 15.60 0.18 3.52
C VAL A 193 16.28 1.27 4.35
N GLY A 194 16.70 0.92 5.56
CA GLY A 194 17.57 1.75 6.39
C GLY A 194 18.56 0.88 7.16
N PRO A 195 18.86 1.19 8.43
CA PRO A 195 19.86 0.44 9.16
C PRO A 195 19.44 -1.03 9.35
N PRO A 196 20.38 -1.99 9.31
CA PRO A 196 21.83 -1.77 9.29
C PRO A 196 22.47 -1.49 7.93
N LEU A 197 21.76 -1.65 6.80
CA LEU A 197 22.40 -1.52 5.48
C LEU A 197 22.69 -0.07 5.06
N TYR A 198 21.74 0.83 5.31
CA TYR A 198 21.81 2.23 4.85
C TYR A 198 21.24 3.19 5.90
N SER A 199 21.51 4.50 5.82
CA SER A 199 20.76 5.48 6.64
C SER A 199 19.31 5.62 6.15
N GLY A 200 19.13 5.53 4.83
CA GLY A 200 17.86 5.46 4.13
C GLY A 200 18.14 5.27 2.64
N HIS A 201 17.47 4.32 2.01
CA HIS A 201 17.69 4.00 0.59
C HIS A 201 16.45 3.33 -0.02
N LEU A 202 16.35 3.33 -1.34
CA LEU A 202 15.36 2.57 -2.08
C LEU A 202 16.07 1.62 -3.05
N ILE A 203 15.58 0.38 -3.08
CA ILE A 203 16.08 -0.69 -3.94
C ILE A 203 14.90 -1.45 -4.54
N MET A 204 15.07 -2.01 -5.75
CA MET A 204 14.04 -2.83 -6.36
C MET A 204 14.19 -4.26 -5.84
N LEU A 205 13.11 -4.87 -5.34
CA LEU A 205 13.09 -6.29 -5.06
C LEU A 205 12.93 -7.05 -6.39
N ALA A 206 13.99 -7.71 -6.83
CA ALA A 206 14.04 -8.47 -8.07
C ALA A 206 13.47 -9.88 -7.92
N GLY A 207 13.39 -10.41 -6.70
CA GLY A 207 12.81 -11.72 -6.41
C GLY A 207 13.59 -12.47 -5.36
N PHE A 208 13.69 -13.79 -5.53
CA PHE A 208 14.28 -14.71 -4.57
C PHE A 208 15.07 -15.81 -5.28
N ASP A 209 16.13 -16.32 -4.65
CA ASP A 209 16.80 -17.53 -5.13
C ASP A 209 16.16 -18.82 -4.58
N ASN A 210 16.76 -19.97 -4.92
CA ASN A 210 16.27 -21.29 -4.51
C ASN A 210 16.26 -21.52 -2.99
N ASN A 211 16.91 -20.67 -2.20
CA ASN A 211 16.92 -20.72 -0.74
C ASN A 211 16.00 -19.65 -0.13
N GLY A 212 15.13 -19.03 -0.94
CA GLY A 212 14.27 -17.94 -0.52
C GLY A 212 15.05 -16.71 -0.09
N THR A 213 16.30 -16.55 -0.53
CA THR A 213 17.10 -15.36 -0.23
C THR A 213 16.72 -14.24 -1.19
N PRO A 214 16.37 -13.03 -0.69
CA PRO A 214 15.97 -11.94 -1.56
C PRO A 214 17.10 -11.49 -2.49
N ILE A 215 16.74 -11.24 -3.73
CA ILE A 215 17.58 -10.67 -4.78
C ILE A 215 17.08 -9.25 -5.05
N VAL A 216 17.97 -8.27 -5.14
CA VAL A 216 17.62 -6.86 -5.38
C VAL A 216 18.37 -6.30 -6.59
N HIS A 217 17.79 -5.28 -7.22
CA HIS A 217 18.55 -4.35 -8.06
C HIS A 217 18.82 -3.10 -7.22
N ASP A 218 20.08 -2.92 -6.80
CA ASP A 218 20.51 -1.86 -5.88
C ASP A 218 21.18 -0.71 -6.65
N PRO A 219 20.50 0.44 -6.86
CA PRO A 219 21.04 1.50 -7.70
C PRO A 219 22.25 2.20 -7.09
N ALA A 220 22.54 2.03 -5.79
CA ALA A 220 23.72 2.62 -5.15
C ALA A 220 25.02 1.84 -5.44
N LYS A 221 24.94 0.70 -6.13
CA LYS A 221 26.09 -0.17 -6.43
C LYS A 221 26.27 -0.31 -7.94
N SER A 222 27.49 -0.15 -8.42
CA SER A 222 27.80 -0.36 -9.85
C SER A 222 27.59 -1.82 -10.27
N ASN A 223 27.77 -2.76 -9.34
CA ASN A 223 27.42 -4.18 -9.48
C ASN A 223 26.07 -4.52 -8.83
N GLY A 224 25.13 -3.58 -8.79
CA GLY A 224 23.87 -3.73 -8.07
C GLY A 224 22.82 -4.61 -8.75
N TYR A 225 23.04 -5.05 -10.00
CA TYR A 225 22.11 -5.94 -10.70
C TYR A 225 22.11 -7.34 -10.08
N SER A 226 20.92 -7.84 -9.73
CA SER A 226 20.73 -9.14 -9.08
C SER A 226 21.61 -9.33 -7.83
N TYR A 227 21.81 -8.25 -7.08
CA TYR A 227 22.63 -8.22 -5.88
C TYR A 227 21.95 -8.92 -4.71
N ARG A 228 22.73 -9.58 -3.86
CA ARG A 228 22.26 -10.23 -2.64
C ARG A 228 22.96 -9.62 -1.44
N HIS A 229 22.17 -8.99 -0.58
CA HIS A 229 22.62 -8.63 0.76
C HIS A 229 22.53 -9.84 1.68
N ASN A 230 23.14 -9.76 2.87
CA ASN A 230 22.82 -10.72 3.93
C ASN A 230 21.31 -10.69 4.21
N LYS A 231 20.66 -11.86 4.22
CA LYS A 231 19.20 -11.98 4.36
C LYS A 231 18.68 -11.33 5.64
N ARG A 232 19.36 -11.51 6.77
CA ARG A 232 18.99 -10.90 8.06
C ARG A 232 19.12 -9.39 8.00
N SER A 233 20.29 -8.88 7.57
CA SER A 233 20.52 -7.43 7.48
C SER A 233 19.50 -6.74 6.56
N LEU A 234 19.15 -7.36 5.43
CA LEU A 234 18.12 -6.83 4.54
C LEU A 234 16.71 -6.90 5.15
N THR A 235 16.39 -8.00 5.82
CA THR A 235 15.11 -8.18 6.54
C THR A 235 14.95 -7.09 7.60
N GLU A 236 15.95 -6.90 8.46
CA GLU A 236 15.96 -5.84 9.46
C GLU A 236 15.84 -4.45 8.82
N SER A 237 16.63 -4.21 7.76
CA SER A 237 16.64 -2.90 7.08
C SER A 237 15.30 -2.50 6.50
N TRP A 238 14.49 -3.47 6.05
CA TRP A 238 13.17 -3.20 5.47
C TRP A 238 12.03 -3.27 6.50
N PHE A 239 11.93 -4.38 7.25
CA PHE A 239 10.79 -4.62 8.13
C PHE A 239 10.83 -3.79 9.41
N ASN A 240 12.01 -3.44 9.95
CA ASN A 240 12.09 -2.49 11.08
C ASN A 240 11.65 -1.07 10.67
N LYS A 241 11.68 -0.75 9.37
CA LYS A 241 11.08 0.49 8.82
C LYS A 241 9.59 0.35 8.53
N GLY A 242 8.96 -0.74 8.97
CA GLY A 242 7.55 -1.02 8.79
C GLY A 242 7.22 -1.68 7.45
N GLY A 243 8.21 -2.20 6.72
CA GLY A 243 8.02 -2.92 5.46
C GLY A 243 7.44 -2.05 4.35
N ILE A 244 7.72 -0.75 4.37
CA ILE A 244 7.13 0.21 3.43
C ILE A 244 7.72 0.02 2.03
N SER A 245 6.87 0.18 1.01
CA SER A 245 7.24 -0.01 -0.38
C SER A 245 6.44 0.84 -1.34
N TYR A 246 6.91 0.92 -2.58
CA TYR A 246 6.03 1.19 -3.72
C TYR A 246 5.71 -0.14 -4.39
N THR A 247 4.46 -0.30 -4.80
CA THR A 247 4.02 -1.46 -5.56
C THR A 247 3.37 -1.00 -6.84
N PHE A 248 3.81 -1.56 -7.96
CA PHE A 248 3.31 -1.22 -9.29
C PHE A 248 2.80 -2.47 -10.00
N TYR A 249 1.77 -2.27 -10.82
CA TYR A 249 1.29 -3.22 -11.82
C TYR A 249 1.21 -2.49 -13.17
N LYS A 250 1.33 -3.19 -14.30
CA LYS A 250 0.88 -2.64 -15.59
C LYS A 250 -0.63 -2.42 -15.52
N LYS A 251 -1.12 -1.26 -15.99
CA LYS A 251 -2.55 -0.90 -15.95
C LYS A 251 -3.47 -1.94 -16.62
N GLU A 252 -3.00 -2.58 -17.70
CA GLU A 252 -3.72 -3.67 -18.38
C GLU A 252 -3.84 -4.96 -17.56
N ASN A 253 -2.89 -5.21 -16.66
CA ASN A 253 -2.87 -6.37 -15.76
C ASN A 253 -3.44 -6.03 -14.37
N ALA A 254 -3.85 -4.79 -14.16
CA ALA A 254 -4.49 -4.35 -12.93
C ALA A 254 -5.96 -4.78 -12.88
N THR A 255 -6.22 -6.08 -13.00
CA THR A 255 -7.45 -6.67 -12.43
C THR A 255 -7.42 -6.41 -10.94
N PHE A 256 -8.13 -5.37 -10.50
CA PHE A 256 -8.34 -4.93 -9.11
C PHE A 256 -7.79 -5.86 -8.02
N ALA A 257 -6.46 -5.84 -7.80
CA ALA A 257 -5.81 -6.23 -6.55
C ALA A 257 -5.86 -5.07 -5.53
N GLY A 258 -6.77 -4.11 -5.75
CA GLY A 258 -6.98 -2.91 -4.95
C GLY A 258 -7.92 -3.11 -3.76
N ASN A 259 -8.38 -4.34 -3.51
CA ASN A 259 -8.98 -4.71 -2.24
C ASN A 259 -8.03 -5.69 -1.54
N GLU A 260 -7.34 -5.17 -0.52
CA GLU A 260 -6.67 -5.95 0.53
C GLU A 260 -5.45 -6.78 0.11
N LEU A 261 -4.31 -6.12 -0.17
CA LEU A 261 -2.99 -6.67 0.22
C LEU A 261 -2.77 -6.44 1.72
N PHE A 262 -3.74 -6.84 2.54
CA PHE A 262 -3.43 -7.37 3.86
C PHE A 262 -3.12 -8.84 3.61
N VAL A 263 -2.06 -9.36 4.19
CA VAL A 263 -2.05 -10.79 4.46
C VAL A 263 -3.21 -11.01 5.42
N GLN A 264 -4.38 -11.33 4.87
CA GLN A 264 -5.47 -11.92 5.61
C GLN A 264 -4.91 -13.24 6.13
N ASN A 265 -4.41 -13.24 7.38
CA ASN A 265 -4.06 -14.49 8.06
C ASN A 265 -5.31 -15.38 8.19
N THR A 266 -6.49 -14.76 8.15
CA THR A 266 -7.81 -15.38 8.13
C THR A 266 -8.49 -15.17 6.78
N MET A 267 -8.73 -16.24 6.03
CA MET A 267 -9.56 -16.19 4.82
C MET A 267 -11.02 -15.97 5.20
N LEU A 268 -11.65 -14.92 4.65
CA LEU A 268 -13.08 -14.65 4.80
C LEU A 268 -13.75 -14.52 3.43
N ASN A 269 -14.59 -15.49 3.08
CA ASN A 269 -15.33 -15.54 1.82
C ASN A 269 -16.83 -15.57 2.07
N VAL A 270 -17.62 -15.03 1.13
CA VAL A 270 -19.09 -15.10 1.18
C VAL A 270 -19.64 -15.50 -0.18
N TYR A 271 -20.47 -16.55 -0.20
CA TYR A 271 -21.07 -17.05 -1.45
C TYR A 271 -22.53 -17.52 -1.25
N PRO A 272 -23.43 -17.29 -2.23
CA PRO A 272 -23.18 -16.49 -3.42
C PRO A 272 -23.03 -15.00 -3.08
N ASN A 273 -22.27 -14.27 -3.88
CA ASN A 273 -22.18 -12.82 -3.83
C ASN A 273 -22.13 -12.35 -5.30
N PRO A 274 -23.24 -11.85 -5.89
CA PRO A 274 -24.41 -11.26 -5.22
C PRO A 274 -25.33 -12.21 -4.43
N ILE A 275 -25.91 -11.68 -3.36
CA ILE A 275 -26.80 -12.35 -2.40
C ILE A 275 -28.24 -11.97 -2.76
N VAL A 276 -29.12 -12.97 -2.85
CA VAL A 276 -30.57 -12.75 -2.97
C VAL A 276 -31.20 -12.76 -1.57
N ASP A 277 -31.20 -13.88 -0.86
CA ASP A 277 -31.76 -13.96 0.50
C ASP A 277 -30.75 -14.50 1.50
N LYS A 278 -29.98 -15.51 1.09
CA LYS A 278 -29.06 -16.25 1.93
C LYS A 278 -27.69 -16.36 1.28
N ALA A 279 -26.67 -16.41 2.12
CA ALA A 279 -25.29 -16.71 1.73
C ALA A 279 -24.60 -17.55 2.80
N THR A 280 -23.50 -18.19 2.42
CA THR A 280 -22.59 -18.87 3.34
C THR A 280 -21.35 -18.01 3.51
N ILE A 281 -21.01 -17.73 4.76
CA ILE A 281 -19.75 -17.11 5.14
C ILE A 281 -18.77 -18.24 5.47
N GLU A 282 -17.68 -18.35 4.71
CA GLU A 282 -16.56 -19.23 5.02
C GLU A 282 -15.44 -18.44 5.68
N LEU A 283 -15.01 -18.93 6.84
CA LEU A 283 -14.01 -18.30 7.69
C LEU A 283 -12.95 -19.35 8.07
N GLU A 284 -11.68 -19.11 7.79
CA GLU A 284 -10.58 -19.97 8.28
C GLU A 284 -9.73 -19.25 9.32
N LEU A 285 -9.80 -19.70 10.58
CA LEU A 285 -9.02 -19.15 11.68
C LEU A 285 -7.73 -19.95 11.90
N LYS A 286 -6.57 -19.29 11.91
CA LYS A 286 -5.28 -19.94 12.23
C LYS A 286 -5.08 -20.24 13.72
N ARG A 287 -5.88 -19.63 14.60
CA ARG A 287 -5.90 -19.86 16.04
C ARG A 287 -7.31 -19.65 16.61
N GLY A 288 -7.61 -20.26 17.75
CA GLY A 288 -8.88 -20.02 18.43
C GLY A 288 -8.95 -18.62 19.02
N GLN A 289 -10.02 -17.89 18.75
CA GLN A 289 -10.20 -16.51 19.23
C GLN A 289 -11.68 -16.09 19.25
N ALA A 290 -11.98 -15.08 20.07
CA ALA A 290 -13.28 -14.41 20.05
C ALA A 290 -13.40 -13.50 18.82
N ILE A 291 -14.55 -13.58 18.15
CA ILE A 291 -14.87 -12.82 16.95
C ILE A 291 -16.15 -12.00 17.10
N ASN A 292 -16.23 -10.92 16.34
CA ASN A 292 -17.43 -10.16 16.08
C ASN A 292 -17.64 -10.16 14.57
N LEU A 293 -18.84 -10.48 14.12
CA LEU A 293 -19.19 -10.55 12.71
C LEU A 293 -20.45 -9.74 12.49
N LYS A 294 -20.34 -8.64 11.74
CA LYS A 294 -21.40 -7.64 11.58
C LYS A 294 -21.52 -7.19 10.13
N ILE A 295 -22.71 -6.77 9.72
CA ILE A 295 -22.99 -6.20 8.39
C ILE A 295 -23.30 -4.72 8.55
N TYR A 296 -22.70 -3.89 7.70
CA TYR A 296 -22.92 -2.45 7.64
C TYR A 296 -23.41 -2.03 6.25
N ASN A 297 -24.19 -0.94 6.19
CA ASN A 297 -24.47 -0.25 4.93
C ASN A 297 -23.31 0.68 4.53
N ILE A 298 -23.39 1.28 3.34
CA ILE A 298 -22.36 2.20 2.83
C ILE A 298 -22.21 3.49 3.65
N GLN A 299 -23.21 3.85 4.46
CA GLN A 299 -23.16 4.96 5.40
C GLN A 299 -22.49 4.58 6.74
N GLY A 300 -22.05 3.33 6.91
CA GLY A 300 -21.40 2.83 8.12
C GLY A 300 -22.36 2.46 9.26
N GLN A 301 -23.67 2.42 9.00
CA GLN A 301 -24.66 1.97 9.99
C GLN A 301 -24.67 0.45 10.07
N CYS A 302 -24.66 -0.11 11.28
CA CYS A 302 -24.73 -1.56 11.51
C CYS A 302 -26.17 -2.05 11.25
N ILE A 303 -26.34 -2.88 10.21
CA ILE A 303 -27.65 -3.42 9.80
C ILE A 303 -27.90 -4.79 10.44
N GLN A 304 -26.86 -5.59 10.68
CA GLN A 304 -27.03 -6.93 11.28
C GLN A 304 -25.81 -7.36 12.08
N VAL A 305 -26.05 -7.97 13.24
CA VAL A 305 -25.01 -8.64 14.04
C VAL A 305 -25.19 -10.14 13.88
N ILE A 306 -24.18 -10.81 13.32
CA ILE A 306 -24.18 -12.26 13.07
C ILE A 306 -23.55 -13.01 14.26
N LYS A 307 -22.42 -12.48 14.76
CA LYS A 307 -21.70 -13.00 15.94
C LYS A 307 -21.24 -11.81 16.78
N GLN A 308 -21.36 -11.89 18.11
CA GLN A 308 -20.93 -10.86 19.04
C GLN A 308 -20.08 -11.49 20.14
N ASN A 309 -18.77 -11.19 20.13
CA ASN A 309 -17.79 -11.72 21.06
C ASN A 309 -17.84 -13.26 21.22
N GLU A 310 -18.06 -13.98 20.13
CA GLU A 310 -18.19 -15.45 20.16
C GLU A 310 -16.83 -16.10 19.90
N TYR A 311 -16.44 -17.06 20.74
CA TYR A 311 -15.20 -17.81 20.56
C TYR A 311 -15.35 -18.90 19.50
N LEU A 312 -14.47 -18.89 18.50
CA LEU A 312 -14.34 -19.95 17.52
C LEU A 312 -12.95 -20.59 17.62
N PRO A 313 -12.83 -21.93 17.57
CA PRO A 313 -11.54 -22.60 17.58
C PRO A 313 -10.76 -22.38 16.27
N LYS A 314 -9.48 -22.76 16.26
CA LYS A 314 -8.68 -22.84 15.03
C LYS A 314 -9.36 -23.77 14.02
N GLY A 315 -9.38 -23.40 12.75
CA GLY A 315 -9.92 -24.21 11.65
C GLY A 315 -10.90 -23.46 10.78
N LYS A 316 -11.56 -24.20 9.87
CA LYS A 316 -12.58 -23.69 8.96
C LYS A 316 -13.95 -23.68 9.63
N HIS A 317 -14.68 -22.59 9.43
CA HIS A 317 -16.02 -22.35 9.95
C HIS A 317 -16.93 -21.94 8.80
N ARG A 318 -18.15 -22.48 8.81
CA ARG A 318 -19.20 -22.11 7.86
C ARG A 318 -20.37 -21.52 8.64
N ILE A 319 -20.69 -20.27 8.36
CA ILE A 319 -21.75 -19.54 9.04
C ILE A 319 -22.82 -19.20 8.00
N GLN A 320 -24.06 -19.64 8.26
CA GLN A 320 -25.19 -19.29 7.40
C GLN A 320 -25.62 -17.85 7.66
N LEU A 321 -25.63 -17.04 6.61
CA LEU A 321 -26.13 -15.68 6.59
C LEU A 321 -27.52 -15.67 5.98
N ASP A 322 -28.50 -15.24 6.77
CA ASP A 322 -29.81 -14.82 6.28
C ASP A 322 -29.86 -13.30 6.30
N PHE A 323 -29.87 -12.70 5.10
CA PHE A 323 -29.74 -11.26 4.90
C PHE A 323 -31.05 -10.50 5.17
N ASN A 324 -32.18 -11.21 5.16
CA ASN A 324 -33.51 -10.63 5.36
C ASN A 324 -34.02 -10.81 6.80
N ARG A 325 -33.25 -11.47 7.67
CA ARG A 325 -33.72 -11.90 9.00
C ARG A 325 -34.27 -10.76 9.87
N ASN A 326 -33.77 -9.53 9.71
CA ASN A 326 -34.10 -8.41 10.58
C ASN A 326 -34.59 -7.14 9.85
N PHE A 327 -34.46 -7.05 8.52
CA PHE A 327 -34.81 -5.86 7.73
C PHE A 327 -35.18 -6.25 6.30
N GLU A 328 -36.16 -5.57 5.70
CA GLU A 328 -36.26 -5.48 4.24
C GLU A 328 -35.05 -4.69 3.74
N THR A 329 -34.01 -5.41 3.34
CA THR A 329 -32.77 -4.81 2.87
C THR A 329 -32.92 -4.41 1.41
N VAL A 330 -32.69 -3.12 1.14
CA VAL A 330 -32.69 -2.56 -0.21
C VAL A 330 -31.56 -3.20 -1.02
N SER A 331 -31.76 -3.42 -2.32
CA SER A 331 -30.65 -3.81 -3.20
C SER A 331 -29.51 -2.80 -3.10
N GLY A 332 -28.28 -3.26 -2.95
CA GLY A 332 -27.14 -2.36 -2.81
C GLY A 332 -25.88 -3.03 -2.30
N PHE A 333 -24.89 -2.18 -2.00
CA PHE A 333 -23.62 -2.61 -1.44
C PHE A 333 -23.67 -2.59 0.09
N TYR A 334 -23.08 -3.62 0.68
CA TYR A 334 -22.94 -3.77 2.12
C TYR A 334 -21.52 -4.23 2.45
N ILE A 335 -21.12 -4.10 3.71
CA ILE A 335 -19.81 -4.51 4.19
C ILE A 335 -20.01 -5.53 5.31
N LEU A 336 -19.54 -6.76 5.11
CA LEU A 336 -19.33 -7.73 6.18
C LEU A 336 -18.02 -7.41 6.88
N ASN A 337 -18.07 -7.12 8.16
CA ASN A 337 -16.91 -6.88 8.98
C ASN A 337 -16.69 -8.03 9.96
N LEU A 338 -15.51 -8.63 9.91
CA LEU A 338 -15.00 -9.54 10.92
C LEU A 338 -13.98 -8.80 11.78
N ARG A 339 -14.24 -8.70 13.08
CA ARG A 339 -13.33 -8.13 14.06
C ARG A 339 -12.97 -9.13 15.15
N SER A 340 -11.69 -9.43 15.28
CA SER A 340 -11.11 -10.26 16.34
C SER A 340 -10.11 -9.44 17.17
N ARG A 341 -9.37 -10.10 18.08
CA ARG A 341 -8.25 -9.46 18.80
C ARG A 341 -7.08 -9.09 17.89
N THR A 342 -6.89 -9.80 16.78
CA THR A 342 -5.74 -9.60 15.88
C THR A 342 -6.08 -9.04 14.53
N GLU A 343 -7.35 -9.09 14.12
CA GLU A 343 -7.73 -8.82 12.74
C GLU A 343 -9.00 -7.99 12.68
N ASN A 344 -9.08 -7.18 11.65
CA ASN A 344 -10.28 -6.43 11.27
C ASN A 344 -10.40 -6.49 9.75
N ILE A 345 -11.28 -7.37 9.27
CA ILE A 345 -11.40 -7.74 7.85
C ILE A 345 -12.74 -7.28 7.32
N ASN A 346 -12.76 -6.72 6.10
CA ASN A 346 -13.99 -6.24 5.46
C ASN A 346 -14.21 -6.95 4.12
N VAL A 347 -15.37 -7.56 3.94
CA VAL A 347 -15.78 -8.16 2.67
C VAL A 347 -16.98 -7.41 2.12
N LYS A 348 -16.85 -6.95 0.88
CA LYS A 348 -17.95 -6.30 0.15
C LYS A 348 -19.02 -7.35 -0.19
N LEU A 349 -20.26 -7.07 0.19
CA LEU A 349 -21.44 -7.84 -0.18
C LEU A 349 -22.29 -7.04 -1.16
N ILE A 350 -22.88 -7.73 -2.14
CA ILE A 350 -23.83 -7.18 -3.10
C ILE A 350 -25.16 -7.85 -2.81
N LYS A 351 -26.19 -7.10 -2.40
CA LYS A 351 -27.55 -7.61 -2.23
C LYS A 351 -28.38 -7.23 -3.46
N THR A 352 -29.07 -8.19 -4.04
CA THR A 352 -30.05 -7.96 -5.10
C THR A 352 -31.45 -8.28 -4.59
N LEU A 353 -32.46 -7.60 -5.14
CA LEU A 353 -33.84 -8.03 -4.98
C LEU A 353 -34.08 -9.23 -5.91
N ARG A 354 -35.11 -10.02 -5.61
CA ARG A 354 -35.59 -11.06 -6.53
C ARG A 354 -36.22 -10.46 -7.77
#